data_AF-A0A7X6FTB9-F1
#
_entry.id   AF-A0A7X6FTB9-F1
#
_cell.length_a   1.000
_cell.length_b   1.000
_cell.length_c   1.000
_cell.angle_alpha   90.00
_cell.angle_beta   90.00
_cell.angle_gamma   90.00
#
_symmetry.space_group_name_H-M   'P 1'
#
loop_
_entity.id
_entity.type
_entity.pdbx_description
1 polymer ?
#
loop_
_entity_poly.entity_id
_entity_poly.type
_entity_poly.pdbx_seq_one_letter_code
_entity_poly.pdbx_strand_id
1 'polypeptide(L)'
;MPKSVKELKKSEVSNLLWPLLSRQLINEHGEIIDQTTVQLGETVFSGFDISLGPEVVVQFNDLIRRVLDSNQRISWRMSMLIDSGGFQGQMFKETYTNIMTWTAPIHNSRIKKAFEKLRLDDGADDTVVRWRCSFAAWAPKTDIETLQRHVATLRRTVERWGNCQTDALVGDPVQCVMSSALALNAQSTAPAAAASLADAFALAPIARPASPWQQGSVMFRTKDGKLWPYQPGSSKQLGWVDLIVGTPGSGKSVLMNSINLGVALSRQSGRSRSNEGLLPRISIIDIGPSSSGLISLIRDALPVQRRHEAVFHRLKMSEQYSVNPLDLQLCMRHPFEYERAYLVNLLCLICTPDG
;
A
#
# COMPACT_ATOMS: atom_id res chain seq x y z
N MET A 1 -24.93 -20.70 -26.42
CA MET A 1 -25.37 -21.40 -27.65
C MET A 1 -24.13 -21.80 -28.44
N PRO A 2 -24.09 -22.99 -29.06
CA PRO A 2 -22.96 -23.43 -29.87
C PRO A 2 -22.70 -22.40 -30.97
N LYS A 3 -21.45 -21.94 -31.07
CA LYS A 3 -21.02 -20.87 -31.99
C LYS A 3 -20.48 -21.43 -33.30
N SER A 4 -20.25 -22.75 -33.40
CA SER A 4 -19.78 -23.40 -34.62
C SER A 4 -20.52 -24.71 -34.93
N VAL A 5 -20.51 -25.11 -36.20
CA VAL A 5 -21.11 -26.36 -36.70
C VAL A 5 -20.41 -27.61 -36.13
N LYS A 6 -19.16 -27.49 -35.67
CA LYS A 6 -18.42 -28.58 -35.00
C LYS A 6 -18.95 -28.87 -33.59
N GLU A 7 -19.35 -27.81 -32.87
CA GLU A 7 -19.93 -27.88 -31.50
C GLU A 7 -21.33 -28.51 -31.43
N LEU A 8 -21.96 -28.78 -32.58
CA LEU A 8 -23.26 -29.46 -32.71
C LEU A 8 -23.14 -31.00 -32.82
N LYS A 9 -21.92 -31.55 -32.96
CA LYS A 9 -21.74 -33.00 -33.01
C LYS A 9 -21.85 -33.62 -31.63
N LYS A 10 -22.67 -34.67 -31.51
CA LYS A 10 -22.92 -35.46 -30.28
C LYS A 10 -21.65 -36.02 -29.59
N SER A 11 -20.51 -36.03 -30.28
CA SER A 11 -19.21 -36.52 -29.79
C SER A 11 -18.33 -35.41 -29.20
N GLU A 12 -18.74 -34.15 -29.22
CA GLU A 12 -17.92 -33.04 -28.72
C GLU A 12 -18.17 -32.77 -27.24
N VAL A 13 -17.17 -33.11 -26.42
CA VAL A 13 -17.16 -32.96 -24.94
C VAL A 13 -16.80 -31.52 -24.52
N SER A 14 -16.60 -30.63 -25.49
CA SER A 14 -16.21 -29.22 -25.34
C SER A 14 -17.19 -28.39 -24.48
N ASN A 15 -18.48 -28.77 -24.46
CA ASN A 15 -19.52 -28.13 -23.65
C ASN A 15 -19.71 -28.76 -22.24
N LEU A 16 -18.99 -29.84 -21.93
CA LEU A 16 -19.06 -30.54 -20.64
C LEU A 16 -18.04 -29.99 -19.62
N LEU A 17 -17.00 -29.31 -20.12
CA LEU A 17 -15.94 -28.70 -19.32
C LEU A 17 -16.08 -27.18 -19.34
N TRP A 18 -15.56 -26.54 -18.30
CA TRP A 18 -15.45 -25.09 -18.26
C TRP A 18 -14.64 -24.58 -19.47
N PRO A 19 -14.97 -23.41 -20.03
CA PRO A 19 -14.19 -22.81 -21.09
C PRO A 19 -12.74 -22.65 -20.65
N LEU A 20 -11.81 -22.72 -21.62
CA LEU A 20 -10.38 -22.52 -21.35
C LEU A 20 -10.17 -21.27 -20.49
N LEU A 21 -9.31 -21.36 -19.47
CA LEU A 21 -9.04 -20.26 -18.53
C LEU A 21 -8.65 -18.97 -19.27
N SER A 22 -7.94 -19.09 -20.41
CA SER A 22 -7.61 -17.95 -21.28
C SER A 22 -8.84 -17.20 -21.79
N ARG A 23 -9.92 -17.91 -22.14
CA ARG A 23 -11.22 -17.34 -22.54
C ARG A 23 -12.07 -16.83 -21.38
N GLN A 24 -11.63 -17.04 -20.13
CA GLN A 24 -12.26 -16.47 -18.94
C GLN A 24 -11.52 -15.22 -18.45
N LEU A 25 -10.20 -15.18 -18.67
CA LEU A 25 -9.31 -14.10 -18.26
C LEU A 25 -9.26 -12.96 -19.28
N ILE A 26 -9.26 -13.28 -20.59
CA ILE A 26 -9.24 -12.30 -21.67
C ILE A 26 -10.55 -12.47 -22.45
N ASN A 27 -11.57 -11.73 -22.01
CA ASN A 27 -12.91 -11.77 -22.60
C ASN A 27 -13.10 -10.72 -23.70
N GLU A 28 -12.23 -9.73 -23.74
CA GLU A 28 -12.33 -8.57 -24.62
C GLU A 28 -11.37 -8.70 -25.80
N HIS A 29 -11.77 -8.11 -26.93
CA HIS A 29 -10.94 -8.06 -28.12
C HIS A 29 -9.73 -7.15 -27.89
N GLY A 30 -8.56 -7.60 -28.38
CA GLY A 30 -7.33 -6.84 -28.34
C GLY A 30 -6.92 -6.37 -29.73
N GLU A 31 -6.60 -5.09 -29.88
CA GLU A 31 -6.15 -4.48 -31.13
C GLU A 31 -4.83 -3.71 -30.89
N ILE A 32 -3.89 -3.83 -31.82
CA ILE A 32 -2.63 -3.10 -31.77
C ILE A 32 -2.87 -1.74 -32.44
N ILE A 33 -2.76 -0.65 -31.66
CA ILE A 33 -2.94 0.71 -32.16
C ILE A 33 -1.64 1.19 -32.81
N ASP A 34 -0.52 1.03 -32.10
CA ASP A 34 0.80 1.48 -32.54
C ASP A 34 1.89 0.49 -32.08
N GLN A 35 3.17 0.82 -32.31
CA GLN A 35 4.31 -0.04 -31.98
C GLN A 35 4.51 -0.30 -30.47
N THR A 36 3.84 0.46 -29.61
CA THR A 36 4.01 0.47 -28.15
C THR A 36 2.70 0.37 -27.37
N THR A 37 1.56 0.53 -28.04
CA THR A 37 0.23 0.69 -27.46
C THR A 37 -0.72 -0.39 -27.98
N VAL A 38 -1.40 -1.03 -27.04
CA VAL A 38 -2.40 -2.08 -27.28
C VAL A 38 -3.70 -1.68 -26.63
N GLN A 39 -4.80 -1.75 -27.38
CA GLN A 39 -6.13 -1.63 -26.85
C GLN A 39 -6.64 -3.00 -26.41
N LEU A 40 -7.14 -3.12 -25.19
CA LEU A 40 -7.88 -4.28 -24.70
C LEU A 40 -9.25 -3.77 -24.22
N GLY A 41 -10.29 -4.03 -25.03
CA GLY A 41 -11.64 -3.50 -24.85
C GLY A 41 -11.69 -1.99 -24.67
N GLU A 42 -12.13 -1.52 -23.50
CA GLU A 42 -12.30 -0.09 -23.16
C GLU A 42 -11.03 0.55 -22.56
N THR A 43 -9.94 -0.19 -22.49
CA THR A 43 -8.67 0.27 -21.91
C THR A 43 -7.52 0.19 -22.90
N VAL A 44 -6.65 1.19 -22.88
CA VAL A 44 -5.41 1.21 -23.66
C VAL A 44 -4.23 1.01 -22.72
N PHE A 45 -3.31 0.14 -23.13
CA PHE A 45 -2.12 -0.23 -22.40
C PHE A 45 -0.88 0.12 -23.21
N SER A 46 0.18 0.50 -22.52
CA SER A 46 1.51 0.62 -23.13
C SER A 46 2.57 0.19 -22.12
N GLY A 47 3.54 -0.57 -22.61
CA GLY A 47 4.56 -1.23 -21.82
C GLY A 47 5.97 -0.76 -22.16
N PHE A 48 6.90 -1.02 -21.25
CA PHE A 48 8.33 -0.88 -21.48
C PHE A 48 9.10 -1.80 -20.55
N ASP A 49 10.30 -2.17 -20.97
CA ASP A 49 11.19 -3.07 -20.24
C ASP A 49 12.42 -2.36 -19.71
N ILE A 50 13.01 -2.87 -18.63
CA ILE A 50 14.34 -2.48 -18.20
C ILE A 50 15.35 -3.18 -19.10
N SER A 51 16.07 -2.41 -19.92
CA SER A 51 17.09 -2.92 -20.83
C SER A 51 18.45 -3.07 -20.16
N LEU A 52 18.78 -2.16 -19.24
CA LEU A 52 19.93 -2.24 -18.36
C LEU A 52 19.47 -2.02 -16.92
N GLY A 53 19.82 -2.98 -16.05
CA GLY A 53 19.50 -2.91 -14.62
C GLY A 53 20.13 -1.70 -13.91
N PRO A 54 19.71 -1.43 -12.67
CA PRO A 54 20.20 -0.29 -11.91
C PRO A 54 21.70 -0.40 -11.62
N GLU A 55 22.41 0.71 -11.77
CA GLU A 55 23.81 0.86 -11.35
C GLU A 55 23.93 0.88 -9.82
N VAL A 56 22.93 1.45 -9.13
CA VAL A 56 22.85 1.50 -7.67
C VAL A 56 21.58 0.83 -7.19
N VAL A 57 21.73 -0.17 -6.33
CA VAL A 57 20.61 -0.89 -5.73
C VAL A 57 19.86 0.04 -4.78
N VAL A 58 18.57 0.23 -5.06
CA VAL A 58 17.68 1.14 -4.34
C VAL A 58 16.41 0.41 -3.94
N GLN A 59 15.72 0.89 -2.91
CA GLN A 59 14.50 0.24 -2.44
C GLN A 59 13.34 0.50 -3.41
N PHE A 60 12.44 -0.48 -3.55
CA PHE A 60 11.20 -0.31 -4.32
C PHE A 60 10.35 0.88 -3.84
N ASN A 61 10.34 1.14 -2.53
CA ASN A 61 9.55 2.23 -1.94
C ASN A 61 9.96 3.61 -2.47
N ASP A 62 11.21 3.80 -2.90
CA ASP A 62 11.67 5.06 -3.47
C ASP A 62 11.11 5.29 -4.88
N LEU A 63 10.90 4.23 -5.65
CA LEU A 63 10.19 4.30 -6.93
C LEU A 63 8.76 4.80 -6.72
N ILE A 64 8.04 4.21 -5.76
CA ILE A 64 6.65 4.58 -5.47
C ILE A 64 6.54 6.04 -5.03
N ARG A 65 7.42 6.50 -4.12
CA ARG A 65 7.45 7.90 -3.68
C ARG A 65 7.63 8.85 -4.87
N ARG A 66 8.60 8.58 -5.76
CA ARG A 66 8.85 9.41 -6.94
C ARG A 66 7.67 9.44 -7.91
N VAL A 67 6.98 8.31 -8.09
CA VAL A 67 5.76 8.27 -8.91
C VAL A 67 4.66 9.12 -8.27
N LEU A 68 4.48 9.05 -6.96
CA LEU A 68 3.49 9.88 -6.23
C LEU A 68 3.84 11.37 -6.27
N ASP A 69 5.12 11.72 -6.15
CA ASP A 69 5.61 13.11 -6.20
C ASP A 69 5.40 13.76 -7.57
N SER A 70 5.28 12.96 -8.65
CA SER A 70 4.94 13.47 -9.98
C SER A 70 3.54 14.10 -10.04
N ASN A 71 2.71 13.89 -9.01
CA ASN A 71 1.34 14.36 -8.86
C ASN A 71 0.39 13.93 -10.00
N GLN A 72 0.85 13.02 -10.87
CA GLN A 72 0.05 12.36 -11.90
C GLN A 72 -0.51 11.07 -11.30
N ARG A 73 -1.82 10.85 -11.44
CA ARG A 73 -2.47 9.60 -11.04
C ARG A 73 -2.25 8.53 -12.11
N ILE A 74 -1.02 8.04 -12.19
CA ILE A 74 -0.61 7.01 -13.14
C ILE A 74 -1.15 5.66 -12.66
N SER A 75 -1.94 5.00 -13.50
CA SER A 75 -2.32 3.61 -13.28
C SER A 75 -1.31 2.71 -13.98
N TRP A 76 -0.53 1.96 -13.20
CA TRP A 76 0.57 1.14 -13.70
C TRP A 76 0.78 -0.11 -12.89
N ARG A 77 1.50 -1.06 -13.50
CA ARG A 77 1.93 -2.33 -12.92
C ARG A 77 3.35 -2.64 -13.36
N MET A 78 3.97 -3.56 -12.63
CA MET A 78 5.31 -4.06 -12.90
C MET A 78 5.35 -5.55 -12.55
N SER A 79 6.14 -6.30 -13.30
CA SER A 79 6.50 -7.67 -13.02
C SER A 79 8.01 -7.81 -12.96
N MET A 80 8.51 -8.48 -11.93
CA MET A 80 9.91 -8.89 -11.81
C MET A 80 9.96 -10.41 -11.87
N LEU A 81 10.66 -10.93 -12.86
CA LEU A 81 10.93 -12.36 -12.99
C LEU A 81 12.34 -12.65 -12.49
N ILE A 82 12.42 -13.59 -11.55
CA ILE A 82 13.66 -14.10 -10.99
C ILE A 82 13.70 -15.58 -11.32
N ASP A 83 14.62 -15.97 -12.20
CA ASP A 83 14.80 -17.36 -12.60
C ASP A 83 16.20 -17.86 -12.22
N SER A 84 16.36 -19.18 -12.10
CA SER A 84 17.67 -19.82 -12.02
C SER A 84 18.46 -19.65 -13.32
N GLY A 85 19.79 -19.56 -13.21
CA GLY A 85 20.68 -19.51 -14.37
C GLY A 85 21.04 -18.10 -14.82
N GLY A 86 21.46 -17.24 -13.88
CA GLY A 86 21.89 -15.86 -14.18
C GLY A 86 22.98 -15.77 -15.25
N PHE A 87 23.85 -16.76 -15.34
CA PHE A 87 24.91 -16.81 -16.36
C PHE A 87 24.49 -17.45 -17.70
N GLN A 88 23.49 -18.34 -17.73
CA GLN A 88 23.18 -19.14 -18.92
C GLN A 88 22.76 -18.30 -20.14
N GLY A 89 22.14 -17.13 -19.92
CA GLY A 89 21.81 -16.16 -20.99
C GLY A 89 22.92 -15.16 -21.31
N GLN A 90 24.00 -15.12 -20.52
CA GLN A 90 25.07 -14.11 -20.55
C GLN A 90 26.44 -14.69 -20.96
N MET A 91 26.60 -16.02 -20.96
CA MET A 91 27.83 -16.72 -21.33
C MET A 91 28.38 -16.32 -22.71
N PHE A 92 27.50 -16.12 -23.70
CA PHE A 92 27.92 -15.64 -25.03
C PHE A 92 28.44 -14.21 -24.98
N LYS A 93 27.76 -13.32 -24.27
CA LYS A 93 28.20 -11.93 -24.09
C LYS A 93 29.55 -11.87 -23.39
N GLU A 94 29.75 -12.67 -22.34
CA GLU A 94 31.01 -12.76 -21.62
C GLU A 94 32.17 -13.24 -22.52
N THR A 95 31.93 -14.27 -23.32
CA THR A 95 32.92 -14.79 -24.28
C THR A 95 33.35 -13.72 -25.28
N TYR A 96 32.39 -12.99 -25.85
CA TYR A 96 32.66 -11.88 -26.76
C TYR A 96 33.34 -10.69 -26.04
N THR A 97 32.92 -10.32 -24.84
CA THR A 97 33.54 -9.25 -24.06
C THR A 97 35.00 -9.58 -23.72
N ASN A 98 35.31 -10.83 -23.38
CA ASN A 98 36.68 -11.28 -23.11
C ASN A 98 37.58 -11.18 -24.35
N ILE A 99 37.06 -11.53 -25.53
CA ILE A 99 37.78 -11.42 -26.81
C ILE A 99 37.93 -9.95 -27.22
N MET A 100 36.88 -9.14 -27.05
CA MET A 100 36.83 -7.73 -27.45
C MET A 100 37.28 -6.76 -26.35
N THR A 101 37.90 -7.21 -25.26
CA THR A 101 38.36 -6.29 -24.22
C THR A 101 39.38 -5.27 -24.77
N TRP A 102 40.14 -5.63 -25.82
CA TRP A 102 41.10 -4.71 -26.43
C TRP A 102 40.45 -3.52 -27.13
N THR A 103 39.24 -3.66 -27.70
CA THR A 103 38.64 -2.63 -28.58
C THR A 103 38.02 -1.47 -27.79
N ALA A 104 37.60 -1.70 -26.55
CA ALA A 104 37.09 -0.67 -25.64
C ALA A 104 37.55 -0.98 -24.19
N PRO A 105 38.83 -0.70 -23.87
CA PRO A 105 39.48 -1.20 -22.65
C PRO A 105 38.75 -0.82 -21.35
N ILE A 106 38.19 0.39 -21.28
CA ILE A 106 37.58 0.91 -20.06
C ILE A 106 36.18 0.31 -19.81
N HIS A 107 35.35 0.18 -20.83
CA HIS A 107 33.99 -0.36 -20.70
C HIS A 107 34.00 -1.89 -20.57
N ASN A 108 34.72 -2.58 -21.45
CA ASN A 108 34.73 -4.04 -21.45
C ASN A 108 35.43 -4.60 -20.20
N SER A 109 36.44 -3.91 -19.65
CA SER A 109 37.06 -4.28 -18.38
C SER A 109 36.10 -4.19 -17.19
N ARG A 110 35.21 -3.17 -17.15
CA ARG A 110 34.21 -3.05 -16.07
C ARG A 110 33.18 -4.17 -16.12
N ILE A 111 32.68 -4.49 -17.31
CA ILE A 111 31.72 -5.58 -17.52
C ILE A 111 32.36 -6.91 -17.09
N LYS A 112 33.60 -7.17 -17.52
CA LYS A 112 34.36 -8.37 -17.13
C LYS A 112 34.51 -8.48 -15.60
N LYS A 113 34.94 -7.41 -14.94
CA LYS A 113 35.08 -7.37 -13.47
C LYS A 113 33.75 -7.61 -12.74
N ALA A 114 32.65 -7.10 -13.28
CA ALA A 114 31.32 -7.34 -12.70
C ALA A 114 30.94 -8.83 -12.78
N PHE A 115 31.18 -9.49 -13.91
CA PHE A 115 30.95 -10.94 -14.05
C PHE A 115 31.87 -11.78 -13.14
N GLU A 116 33.15 -11.42 -13.05
CA GLU A 116 34.10 -12.09 -12.15
C GLU A 116 33.67 -11.97 -10.68
N LYS A 117 33.24 -10.77 -10.27
CA LYS A 117 32.69 -10.55 -8.92
C LYS A 117 31.46 -11.42 -8.68
N LEU A 118 30.48 -11.39 -9.58
CA LEU A 118 29.28 -12.21 -9.44
C LEU A 118 29.61 -13.71 -9.32
N ARG A 119 30.63 -14.22 -10.03
CA ARG A 119 31.07 -15.62 -9.90
C ARG A 119 31.75 -15.94 -8.58
N LEU A 120 32.48 -15.00 -7.99
CA LEU A 120 33.09 -15.18 -6.68
C LEU A 120 32.03 -15.21 -5.57
N ASP A 121 31.00 -14.38 -5.72
CA ASP A 121 29.91 -14.28 -4.76
C ASP A 121 28.94 -15.47 -4.87
N ASP A 122 28.76 -16.04 -6.08
CA ASP A 122 27.87 -17.18 -6.37
C ASP A 122 28.30 -18.45 -5.64
N GLY A 123 27.46 -18.91 -4.71
CA GLY A 123 27.69 -20.13 -3.93
C GLY A 123 28.59 -19.96 -2.71
N ALA A 124 29.15 -18.77 -2.49
CA ALA A 124 29.83 -18.41 -1.25
C ALA A 124 28.86 -17.69 -0.29
N ASP A 125 28.51 -16.45 -0.61
CA ASP A 125 27.68 -15.58 0.25
C ASP A 125 26.30 -15.27 -0.35
N ASP A 126 26.14 -15.37 -1.69
CA ASP A 126 24.88 -15.09 -2.37
C ASP A 126 24.67 -16.03 -3.58
N THR A 127 23.53 -15.91 -4.25
CA THR A 127 23.20 -16.67 -5.46
C THR A 127 22.98 -15.72 -6.63
N VAL A 128 23.60 -16.03 -7.77
CA VAL A 128 23.42 -15.26 -9.00
C VAL A 128 22.18 -15.75 -9.75
N VAL A 129 21.23 -14.85 -9.93
CA VAL A 129 19.94 -15.11 -10.56
C VAL A 129 19.80 -14.37 -11.89
N ARG A 130 18.91 -14.90 -12.72
CA ARG A 130 18.46 -14.20 -13.93
C ARG A 130 17.32 -13.28 -13.54
N TRP A 131 17.55 -11.98 -13.66
CA TRP A 131 16.58 -10.94 -13.35
C TRP A 131 16.04 -10.29 -14.62
N ARG A 132 14.73 -10.11 -14.69
CA ARG A 132 14.02 -9.39 -15.76
C ARG A 132 12.91 -8.54 -15.16
N CYS A 133 12.71 -7.34 -15.67
CA CYS A 133 11.71 -6.42 -15.14
C CYS A 133 10.98 -5.68 -16.27
N SER A 134 9.65 -5.75 -16.22
CA SER A 134 8.74 -5.20 -17.22
C SER A 134 7.68 -4.33 -16.56
N PHE A 135 7.36 -3.19 -17.17
CA PHE A 135 6.37 -2.23 -16.70
C PHE A 135 5.26 -2.07 -17.74
N ALA A 136 4.05 -1.75 -17.26
CA ALA A 136 2.98 -1.26 -18.12
C ALA A 136 2.12 -0.25 -17.39
N ALA A 137 1.64 0.75 -18.14
CA ALA A 137 0.61 1.69 -17.69
C ALA A 137 -0.65 1.51 -18.51
N TRP A 138 -1.79 1.96 -17.97
CA TRP A 138 -3.07 1.95 -18.67
C TRP A 138 -3.88 3.21 -18.45
N ALA A 139 -4.77 3.49 -19.40
CA ALA A 139 -5.74 4.57 -19.36
C ALA A 139 -7.04 4.13 -20.07
N PRO A 140 -8.16 4.84 -19.85
CA PRO A 140 -9.36 4.66 -20.67
C PRO A 140 -9.06 4.90 -22.15
N LYS A 141 -9.72 4.16 -23.04
CA LYS A 141 -9.53 4.24 -24.49
C LYS A 141 -9.69 5.66 -25.08
N THR A 142 -10.50 6.50 -24.45
CA THR A 142 -10.72 7.89 -24.88
C THR A 142 -9.46 8.76 -24.77
N ASP A 143 -8.51 8.38 -23.90
CA ASP A 143 -7.46 9.28 -23.41
C ASP A 143 -6.05 8.74 -23.74
N ILE A 144 -5.79 8.42 -25.01
CA ILE A 144 -4.49 7.89 -25.46
C ILE A 144 -3.34 8.87 -25.18
N GLU A 145 -3.57 10.18 -25.34
CA GLU A 145 -2.56 11.21 -25.01
C GLU A 145 -2.19 11.20 -23.53
N THR A 146 -3.13 10.85 -22.65
CA THR A 146 -2.88 10.70 -21.22
C THR A 146 -2.04 9.46 -20.95
N LEU A 147 -2.29 8.35 -21.65
CA LEU A 147 -1.46 7.14 -21.57
C LEU A 147 0.00 7.46 -21.96
N GLN A 148 0.22 8.12 -23.09
CA GLN A 148 1.57 8.44 -23.57
C GLN A 148 2.33 9.32 -22.57
N ARG A 149 1.65 10.32 -21.98
CA ARG A 149 2.22 11.15 -20.90
C ARG A 149 2.54 10.32 -19.66
N HIS A 150 1.63 9.45 -19.23
CA HIS A 150 1.81 8.56 -18.08
C HIS A 150 3.01 7.61 -18.27
N VAL A 151 3.13 6.99 -19.44
CA VAL A 151 4.26 6.11 -19.78
C VAL A 151 5.56 6.91 -19.81
N ALA A 152 5.60 8.09 -20.43
CA ALA A 152 6.79 8.92 -20.46
C ALA A 152 7.24 9.35 -19.04
N THR A 153 6.31 9.75 -18.17
CA THR A 153 6.59 10.08 -16.78
C THR A 153 7.07 8.87 -15.99
N LEU A 154 6.42 7.71 -16.17
CA LEU A 154 6.78 6.48 -15.47
C LEU A 154 8.18 5.99 -15.91
N ARG A 155 8.48 5.99 -17.20
CA ARG A 155 9.81 5.65 -17.76
C ARG A 155 10.90 6.51 -17.16
N ARG A 156 10.75 7.84 -17.19
CA ARG A 156 11.72 8.77 -16.57
C ARG A 156 11.90 8.51 -15.08
N THR A 157 10.83 8.15 -14.39
CA THR A 157 10.87 7.82 -12.97
C THR A 157 11.63 6.52 -12.70
N VAL A 158 11.43 5.49 -13.54
CA VAL A 158 12.16 4.21 -13.49
C VAL A 158 13.62 4.37 -13.89
N GLU A 159 13.96 5.18 -14.89
CA GLU A 159 15.35 5.47 -15.25
C GLU A 159 16.11 6.11 -14.08
N ARG A 160 15.44 7.00 -13.33
CA ARG A 160 16.00 7.62 -12.12
C ARG A 160 16.01 6.69 -10.90
N TRP A 161 15.40 5.52 -10.98
CA TRP A 161 15.38 4.51 -9.92
C TRP A 161 16.61 3.63 -10.06
N GLY A 162 17.71 4.06 -9.44
CA GLY A 162 18.98 3.34 -9.49
C GLY A 162 19.79 3.54 -10.78
N ASN A 163 19.47 4.54 -11.60
CA ASN A 163 20.12 4.81 -12.89
C ASN A 163 19.95 3.65 -13.89
N CYS A 164 18.70 3.23 -14.12
CA CYS A 164 18.35 2.19 -15.09
C CYS A 164 18.25 2.73 -16.52
N GLN A 165 18.36 1.84 -17.51
CA GLN A 165 17.97 2.13 -18.88
C GLN A 165 16.65 1.42 -19.21
N THR A 166 15.72 2.11 -19.88
CA THR A 166 14.41 1.55 -20.28
C THR A 166 14.23 1.58 -21.78
N ASP A 167 13.53 0.57 -22.31
CA ASP A 167 13.14 0.53 -23.72
C ASP A 167 11.66 0.18 -23.88
N ALA A 168 10.95 0.93 -24.73
CA ALA A 168 9.55 0.70 -25.05
C ALA A 168 9.37 0.00 -26.41
N LEU A 169 10.42 -0.04 -27.24
CA LEU A 169 10.37 -0.65 -28.57
C LEU A 169 10.85 -2.09 -28.50
N VAL A 170 9.96 -2.97 -28.03
CA VAL A 170 10.30 -4.38 -27.76
C VAL A 170 9.93 -5.34 -28.91
N GLY A 171 9.40 -4.79 -30.01
CA GLY A 171 8.95 -5.54 -31.18
C GLY A 171 7.46 -5.87 -31.12
N ASP A 172 7.05 -6.77 -30.22
CA ASP A 172 5.62 -7.10 -30.00
C ASP A 172 5.05 -6.32 -28.79
N PRO A 173 4.19 -5.31 -29.03
CA PRO A 173 3.60 -4.51 -27.95
C PRO A 173 2.63 -5.32 -27.08
N VAL A 174 1.96 -6.34 -27.62
CA VAL A 174 1.06 -7.21 -26.84
C VAL A 174 1.88 -8.03 -25.86
N GLN A 175 2.98 -8.62 -26.33
CA GLN A 175 3.86 -9.41 -25.49
C GLN A 175 4.52 -8.55 -24.40
N CYS A 176 4.88 -7.30 -24.70
CA CYS A 176 5.43 -6.35 -23.72
C CYS A 176 4.39 -5.96 -22.65
N VAL A 177 3.15 -5.70 -23.02
CA VAL A 177 2.10 -5.44 -22.02
C VAL A 177 1.84 -6.68 -21.17
N MET A 178 1.87 -7.88 -21.77
CA MET A 178 1.62 -9.15 -21.07
C MET A 178 2.80 -9.58 -20.18
N SER A 179 4.05 -9.20 -20.49
CA SER A 179 5.22 -9.51 -19.65
C SER A 179 5.15 -8.83 -18.28
N SER A 180 4.51 -7.67 -18.20
CA SER A 180 4.20 -6.98 -16.94
C SER A 180 3.03 -7.60 -16.15
N ALA A 181 2.30 -8.56 -16.74
CA ALA A 181 1.13 -9.18 -16.13
C ALA A 181 1.52 -10.45 -15.35
N LEU A 182 1.58 -10.33 -14.02
CA LEU A 182 1.97 -11.42 -13.14
C LEU A 182 1.04 -12.64 -13.34
N ALA A 183 1.63 -13.84 -13.37
CA ALA A 183 0.96 -15.13 -13.51
C ALA A 183 0.18 -15.38 -14.82
N LEU A 184 0.20 -14.44 -15.78
CA LEU A 184 -0.37 -14.66 -17.11
C LEU A 184 0.67 -15.07 -18.14
N ASN A 185 1.87 -14.51 -18.05
CA ASN A 185 2.97 -14.86 -18.95
C ASN A 185 4.25 -15.12 -18.15
N ALA A 186 4.78 -16.35 -18.25
CA ALA A 186 6.10 -16.69 -17.69
C ALA A 186 7.24 -16.22 -18.61
N GLN A 187 6.92 -15.82 -19.84
CA GLN A 187 7.86 -15.20 -20.76
C GLN A 187 7.85 -13.69 -20.54
N SER A 188 9.04 -13.11 -20.39
CA SER A 188 9.24 -11.67 -20.40
C SER A 188 10.03 -11.28 -21.64
N THR A 189 9.62 -10.16 -22.21
CA THR A 189 10.26 -9.48 -23.33
C THR A 189 11.51 -8.71 -22.90
N ALA A 190 11.66 -8.44 -21.59
CA ALA A 190 12.82 -7.76 -21.04
C ALA A 190 14.08 -8.61 -21.19
N PRO A 191 15.23 -8.00 -21.56
CA PRO A 191 16.49 -8.71 -21.63
C PRO A 191 16.88 -9.24 -20.25
N ALA A 192 17.43 -10.46 -20.24
CA ALA A 192 17.94 -11.07 -19.02
C ALA A 192 19.17 -10.33 -18.49
N ALA A 193 19.14 -9.89 -17.24
CA ALA A 193 20.31 -9.41 -16.50
C ALA A 193 20.79 -10.47 -15.50
N ALA A 194 22.10 -10.54 -15.28
CA ALA A 194 22.66 -11.29 -14.15
C ALA A 194 22.69 -10.35 -12.94
N ALA A 195 22.05 -10.75 -11.85
CA ALA A 195 21.99 -9.99 -10.61
C ALA A 195 22.19 -10.93 -9.42
N SER A 196 22.65 -10.40 -8.29
CA SER A 196 22.62 -11.12 -7.02
C SER A 196 21.15 -11.25 -6.56
N LEU A 197 20.83 -12.34 -5.84
CA LEU A 197 19.50 -12.54 -5.30
C LEU A 197 19.15 -11.50 -4.23
N ALA A 198 20.13 -11.11 -3.39
CA ALA A 198 19.95 -10.05 -2.41
C ALA A 198 19.59 -8.71 -3.08
N ASP A 199 20.29 -8.33 -4.15
CA ASP A 199 20.01 -7.11 -4.91
C ASP A 199 18.63 -7.15 -5.56
N ALA A 200 18.25 -8.29 -6.13
CA ALA A 200 16.92 -8.49 -6.70
C ALA A 200 15.81 -8.33 -5.66
N PHE A 201 16.00 -8.82 -4.43
CA PHE A 201 15.06 -8.64 -3.33
C PHE A 201 15.01 -7.20 -2.79
N ALA A 202 16.13 -6.49 -2.76
CA ALA A 202 16.14 -5.08 -2.38
C ALA A 202 15.30 -4.21 -3.34
N LEU A 203 15.32 -4.56 -4.64
CA LEU A 203 14.51 -3.94 -5.68
C LEU A 203 13.04 -4.38 -5.67
N ALA A 204 12.72 -5.52 -5.03
CA ALA A 204 11.39 -6.12 -5.08
C ALA A 204 10.37 -5.39 -4.17
N PRO A 205 9.06 -5.43 -4.51
CA PRO A 205 7.99 -4.78 -3.73
C PRO A 205 7.63 -5.52 -2.42
N ILE A 206 8.57 -6.21 -1.79
CA ILE A 206 8.34 -7.10 -0.63
C ILE A 206 8.31 -6.30 0.69
N ALA A 207 9.14 -5.26 0.81
CA ALA A 207 9.26 -4.44 2.02
C ALA A 207 8.15 -3.38 2.17
N ARG A 208 7.02 -3.55 1.46
CA ARG A 208 5.91 -2.59 1.54
C ARG A 208 5.11 -2.79 2.82
N PRO A 209 4.83 -1.71 3.58
CA PRO A 209 4.04 -1.82 4.80
C PRO A 209 2.67 -2.50 4.54
N ALA A 210 2.26 -3.40 5.42
CA ALA A 210 0.94 -4.02 5.40
C ALA A 210 0.22 -3.78 6.73
N SER A 211 -1.05 -3.35 6.64
CA SER A 211 -1.85 -3.17 7.86
C SER A 211 -2.12 -4.53 8.49
N PRO A 212 -1.96 -4.69 9.82
CA PRO A 212 -2.40 -5.89 10.49
C PRO A 212 -3.93 -6.00 10.47
N TRP A 213 -4.67 -4.93 10.21
CA TRP A 213 -6.13 -4.94 10.10
C TRP A 213 -6.57 -5.06 8.63
N GLN A 214 -7.42 -6.05 8.35
CA GLN A 214 -8.07 -6.18 7.04
C GLN A 214 -9.18 -5.13 6.85
N GLN A 215 -9.85 -4.76 7.94
CA GLN A 215 -10.91 -3.77 7.99
C GLN A 215 -10.71 -2.92 9.25
N GLY A 216 -11.10 -1.66 9.18
CA GLY A 216 -11.00 -0.75 10.32
C GLY A 216 -11.96 0.42 10.18
N SER A 217 -12.40 0.95 11.32
CA SER A 217 -13.29 2.10 11.37
C SER A 217 -12.61 3.43 11.04
N VAL A 218 -11.28 3.46 11.05
CA VAL A 218 -10.48 4.61 10.61
C VAL A 218 -9.61 4.18 9.44
N MET A 219 -9.59 4.98 8.38
CA MET A 219 -8.75 4.74 7.22
C MET A 219 -7.56 5.70 7.19
N PHE A 220 -6.38 5.19 7.49
CA PHE A 220 -5.13 5.89 7.27
C PHE A 220 -4.56 5.61 5.89
N ARG A 221 -3.50 6.33 5.56
CA ARG A 221 -2.68 6.08 4.39
C ARG A 221 -1.22 6.05 4.79
N THR A 222 -0.48 5.10 4.23
CA THR A 222 0.97 5.08 4.35
C THR A 222 1.58 6.20 3.49
N LYS A 223 2.87 6.50 3.70
CA LYS A 223 3.61 7.46 2.87
C LYS A 223 3.67 7.04 1.39
N ASP A 224 3.63 5.74 1.10
CA ASP A 224 3.54 5.17 -0.25
C ASP A 224 2.09 5.12 -0.78
N GLY A 225 1.14 5.81 -0.15
CA GLY A 225 -0.24 5.96 -0.64
C GLY A 225 -1.13 4.72 -0.45
N LYS A 226 -0.63 3.66 0.20
CA LYS A 226 -1.41 2.46 0.49
C LYS A 226 -2.47 2.78 1.54
N LEU A 227 -3.68 2.30 1.31
CA LEU A 227 -4.72 2.29 2.32
C LEU A 227 -4.28 1.48 3.54
N TRP A 228 -4.44 2.07 4.72
CA TRP A 228 -4.08 1.48 6.00
C TRP A 228 -5.28 1.49 6.93
N PRO A 229 -6.09 0.42 6.91
CA PRO A 229 -7.18 0.29 7.87
C PRO A 229 -6.64 0.26 9.30
N TYR A 230 -7.28 1.01 10.19
CA TYR A 230 -7.02 1.01 11.62
C TYR A 230 -8.32 0.77 12.38
N GLN A 231 -8.29 -0.20 13.28
CA GLN A 231 -9.41 -0.54 14.15
C GLN A 231 -8.99 -0.32 15.60
N PRO A 232 -9.30 0.86 16.19
CA PRO A 232 -9.07 1.08 17.61
C PRO A 232 -9.87 0.07 18.43
N GLY A 233 -9.28 -0.46 19.50
CA GLY A 233 -9.93 -1.45 20.37
C GLY A 233 -10.17 -2.81 19.74
N SER A 234 -9.42 -3.16 18.70
CA SER A 234 -9.47 -4.49 18.13
C SER A 234 -8.96 -5.57 19.09
N SER A 235 -9.43 -6.80 18.90
CA SER A 235 -8.89 -7.99 19.57
C SER A 235 -7.41 -8.28 19.24
N LYS A 236 -6.82 -7.55 18.28
CA LYS A 236 -5.39 -7.60 17.99
C LYS A 236 -4.55 -6.77 18.96
N GLN A 237 -5.18 -5.98 19.82
CA GLN A 237 -4.55 -5.16 20.85
C GLN A 237 -5.01 -5.66 22.22
N LEU A 238 -4.08 -5.97 23.14
CA LEU A 238 -4.41 -6.31 24.53
C LEU A 238 -4.80 -5.08 25.35
N GLY A 239 -4.19 -3.94 25.03
CA GLY A 239 -4.48 -2.62 25.56
C GLY A 239 -3.75 -1.59 24.69
N TRP A 240 -4.26 -0.36 24.62
CA TRP A 240 -3.64 0.68 23.79
C TRP A 240 -3.71 2.05 24.48
N VAL A 241 -2.65 2.83 24.29
CA VAL A 241 -2.54 4.23 24.70
C VAL A 241 -1.94 4.98 23.51
N ASP A 242 -2.67 5.96 22.98
CA ASP A 242 -2.23 6.74 21.83
C ASP A 242 -1.68 8.10 22.30
N LEU A 243 -0.42 8.38 21.98
CA LEU A 243 0.22 9.68 22.22
C LEU A 243 0.32 10.45 20.89
N ILE A 244 -0.36 11.59 20.81
CA ILE A 244 -0.37 12.43 19.60
C ILE A 244 0.34 13.75 19.89
N VAL A 245 1.48 13.96 19.23
CA VAL A 245 2.33 15.15 19.39
C VAL A 245 2.34 15.98 18.10
N GLY A 246 2.36 17.30 18.25
CA GLY A 246 2.38 18.22 17.12
C GLY A 246 2.22 19.67 17.57
N THR A 247 2.64 20.61 16.75
CA THR A 247 2.50 22.06 16.99
C THR A 247 1.04 22.52 16.92
N PRO A 248 0.67 23.67 17.50
CA PRO A 248 -0.65 24.26 17.29
C PRO A 248 -0.99 24.37 15.78
N GLY A 249 -2.22 24.00 15.40
CA GLY A 249 -2.65 24.00 13.99
C GLY A 249 -2.24 22.78 13.16
N SER A 250 -1.46 21.82 13.69
CA SER A 250 -1.00 20.65 12.93
C SER A 250 -2.06 19.55 12.68
N GLY A 251 -3.32 19.77 13.07
CA GLY A 251 -4.40 18.80 12.88
C GLY A 251 -4.57 17.73 13.98
N LYS A 252 -3.91 17.87 15.15
CA LYS A 252 -4.04 16.90 16.27
C LYS A 252 -5.49 16.63 16.69
N SER A 253 -6.26 17.68 16.94
CA SER A 253 -7.67 17.54 17.35
C SER A 253 -8.53 16.92 16.26
N VAL A 254 -8.22 17.19 14.99
CA VAL A 254 -8.90 16.56 13.84
C VAL A 254 -8.64 15.06 13.84
N LEU A 255 -7.39 14.64 14.03
CA LEU A 255 -7.02 13.23 14.13
C LEU A 255 -7.72 12.54 15.31
N MET A 256 -7.65 13.13 16.51
CA MET A 256 -8.31 12.59 17.71
C MET A 256 -9.83 12.44 17.53
N ASN A 257 -10.48 13.48 17.00
CA ASN A 257 -11.92 13.43 16.73
C ASN A 257 -12.27 12.40 15.65
N SER A 258 -11.42 12.22 14.64
CA SER A 258 -11.61 11.21 13.60
C SER A 258 -11.50 9.79 14.17
N ILE A 259 -10.55 9.56 15.08
CA ILE A 259 -10.41 8.28 15.78
C ILE A 259 -11.63 8.03 16.68
N ASN A 260 -12.05 9.02 17.49
CA ASN A 260 -13.23 8.90 18.35
C ASN A 260 -14.51 8.64 17.55
N LEU A 261 -14.67 9.31 16.40
CA LEU A 261 -15.78 9.03 15.47
C LEU A 261 -15.70 7.60 14.93
N GLY A 262 -14.51 7.14 14.54
CA GLY A 262 -14.28 5.76 14.12
C GLY A 262 -14.63 4.75 15.22
N VAL A 263 -14.34 5.07 16.49
CA VAL A 263 -14.75 4.24 17.62
C VAL A 263 -16.28 4.24 17.77
N ALA A 264 -16.92 5.41 17.71
CA ALA A 264 -18.38 5.52 17.81
C ALA A 264 -19.13 4.77 16.69
N LEU A 265 -18.57 4.76 15.48
CA LEU A 265 -19.13 4.04 14.31
C LEU A 265 -18.69 2.57 14.24
N SER A 266 -17.80 2.13 15.13
CA SER A 266 -17.29 0.76 15.12
C SER A 266 -18.38 -0.24 15.47
N ARG A 267 -18.42 -1.35 14.74
CA ARG A 267 -19.33 -2.48 15.04
C ARG A 267 -19.00 -3.16 16.38
N GLN A 268 -17.82 -2.91 16.93
CA GLN A 268 -17.37 -3.46 18.21
C GLN A 268 -18.16 -2.92 19.41
N SER A 269 -18.77 -1.74 19.27
CA SER A 269 -19.62 -1.14 20.31
C SER A 269 -20.86 -1.99 20.60
N GLY A 270 -21.20 -2.92 19.70
CA GLY A 270 -22.28 -3.88 19.88
C GLY A 270 -23.65 -3.28 19.61
N ARG A 271 -24.68 -4.07 19.90
CA ARG A 271 -26.08 -3.68 19.75
C ARG A 271 -26.85 -4.00 21.03
N SER A 272 -27.86 -3.18 21.31
CA SER A 272 -28.83 -3.43 22.38
C SER A 272 -29.63 -4.71 22.09
N ARG A 273 -30.35 -5.21 23.11
CA ARG A 273 -31.36 -6.28 22.95
C ARG A 273 -32.44 -5.91 21.93
N SER A 274 -32.73 -4.61 21.77
CA SER A 274 -33.63 -4.06 20.75
C SER A 274 -33.00 -3.87 19.36
N ASN A 275 -31.79 -4.41 19.13
CA ASN A 275 -31.01 -4.30 17.88
C ASN A 275 -30.55 -2.86 17.52
N GLU A 276 -30.64 -1.92 18.45
CA GLU A 276 -30.11 -0.56 18.31
C GLU A 276 -28.59 -0.53 18.45
N GLY A 277 -27.90 0.32 17.69
CA GLY A 277 -26.46 0.53 17.86
C GLY A 277 -26.15 1.16 19.20
N LEU A 278 -25.20 0.59 19.95
CA LEU A 278 -24.72 1.13 21.21
C LEU A 278 -23.57 2.10 20.95
N LEU A 279 -23.57 3.24 21.65
CA LEU A 279 -22.41 4.12 21.65
C LEU A 279 -21.38 3.64 22.69
N PRO A 280 -20.10 3.54 22.31
CA PRO A 280 -19.05 3.24 23.26
C PRO A 280 -18.87 4.43 24.21
N ARG A 281 -18.44 4.15 25.44
CA ARG A 281 -18.15 5.21 26.41
C ARG A 281 -16.89 5.95 26.00
N ILE A 282 -17.06 7.19 25.54
CA ILE A 282 -15.97 8.10 25.19
C ILE A 282 -16.02 9.29 26.16
N SER A 283 -14.91 9.56 26.85
CA SER A 283 -14.74 10.74 27.71
C SER A 283 -13.62 11.60 27.17
N ILE A 284 -13.87 12.91 27.04
CA ILE A 284 -12.92 13.86 26.47
C ILE A 284 -12.75 15.02 27.44
N ILE A 285 -11.50 15.26 27.85
CA ILE A 285 -11.09 16.45 28.60
C ILE A 285 -10.34 17.33 27.62
N ASP A 286 -10.84 18.54 27.39
CA ASP A 286 -10.37 19.42 26.31
C ASP A 286 -10.11 20.83 26.84
N ILE A 287 -8.94 21.39 26.51
CA ILE A 287 -8.59 22.78 26.78
C ILE A 287 -8.96 23.58 25.53
N GLY A 288 -10.22 24.00 25.47
CA GLY A 288 -10.85 24.62 24.30
C GLY A 288 -12.04 23.80 23.79
N PRO A 289 -12.83 24.31 22.82
CA PRO A 289 -14.03 23.62 22.35
C PRO A 289 -13.74 22.69 21.14
N SER A 290 -12.59 22.02 21.08
CA SER A 290 -12.17 21.28 19.87
C SER A 290 -12.98 20.01 19.61
N SER A 291 -13.49 19.38 20.67
CA SER A 291 -14.35 18.20 20.63
C SER A 291 -15.85 18.51 20.47
N SER A 292 -16.26 19.77 20.65
CA SER A 292 -17.68 20.17 20.64
C SER A 292 -18.39 19.81 19.33
N GLY A 293 -17.71 19.98 18.18
CA GLY A 293 -18.26 19.65 16.86
C GLY A 293 -18.52 18.16 16.69
N LEU A 294 -17.63 17.29 17.19
CA LEU A 294 -17.83 15.84 17.17
C LEU A 294 -19.03 15.44 18.02
N ILE A 295 -19.14 16.00 19.23
CA ILE A 295 -20.22 15.67 20.17
C ILE A 295 -21.57 16.11 19.59
N SER A 296 -21.65 17.33 19.02
CA SER A 296 -22.85 17.80 18.34
C SER A 296 -23.22 16.93 17.15
N LEU A 297 -22.25 16.52 16.33
CA LEU A 297 -22.48 15.62 15.20
C LEU A 297 -23.09 14.29 15.65
N ILE A 298 -22.53 13.67 16.70
CA ILE A 298 -23.07 12.42 17.26
C ILE A 298 -24.47 12.66 17.82
N ARG A 299 -24.66 13.73 18.60
CA ARG A 299 -25.95 14.08 19.21
C ARG A 299 -27.04 14.29 18.18
N ASP A 300 -26.74 14.98 17.08
CA ASP A 300 -27.72 15.29 16.03
C ASP A 300 -28.06 14.06 15.19
N ALA A 301 -27.10 13.14 15.02
CA ALA A 301 -27.31 11.86 14.35
C ALA A 301 -28.13 10.85 15.18
N LEU A 302 -28.21 11.03 16.51
CA LEU A 302 -29.00 10.18 17.39
C LEU A 302 -30.51 10.51 17.31
N PRO A 303 -31.38 9.48 17.44
CA PRO A 303 -32.80 9.69 17.68
C PRO A 303 -33.05 10.61 18.88
N VAL A 304 -34.13 11.40 18.84
CA VAL A 304 -34.43 12.45 19.85
C VAL A 304 -34.33 11.93 21.28
N GLN A 305 -34.87 10.74 21.54
CA GLN A 305 -34.88 10.10 22.85
C GLN A 305 -33.48 9.69 23.35
N ARG A 306 -32.49 9.53 22.46
CA ARG A 306 -31.11 9.10 22.78
C ARG A 306 -30.09 10.24 22.77
N ARG A 307 -30.49 11.47 22.42
CA ARG A 307 -29.58 12.62 22.36
C ARG A 307 -28.90 12.97 23.69
N HIS A 308 -29.40 12.44 24.80
CA HIS A 308 -28.78 12.58 26.12
C HIS A 308 -27.50 11.74 26.28
N GLU A 309 -27.24 10.77 25.39
CA GLU A 309 -26.02 9.94 25.42
C GLU A 309 -24.76 10.71 25.00
N ALA A 310 -24.91 11.83 24.27
CA ALA A 310 -23.81 12.66 23.80
C ALA A 310 -23.96 14.09 24.36
N VAL A 311 -23.10 14.45 25.31
CA VAL A 311 -23.19 15.73 26.03
C VAL A 311 -21.85 16.46 26.02
N PHE A 312 -21.92 17.77 25.77
CA PHE A 312 -20.79 18.69 25.87
C PHE A 312 -21.02 19.65 27.03
N HIS A 313 -20.12 19.64 28.01
CA HIS A 313 -20.13 20.57 29.13
C HIS A 313 -18.91 21.49 29.06
N ARG A 314 -19.16 22.80 29.02
CA ARG A 314 -18.11 23.80 29.17
C ARG A 314 -18.00 24.20 30.63
N LEU A 315 -17.02 23.64 31.33
CA LEU A 315 -16.71 24.02 32.70
C LEU A 315 -16.26 25.49 32.74
N LYS A 316 -16.83 26.25 33.67
CA LYS A 316 -16.45 27.64 33.96
C LYS A 316 -16.08 27.72 35.43
N MET A 317 -15.21 28.66 35.79
CA MET A 317 -14.89 28.95 37.18
C MET A 317 -16.07 29.66 37.86
N SER A 318 -17.07 28.88 38.26
CA SER A 318 -18.29 29.33 38.92
C SER A 318 -18.86 28.21 39.76
N GLU A 319 -19.56 28.56 40.84
CA GLU A 319 -20.06 27.62 41.84
C GLU A 319 -20.88 26.46 41.25
N GLN A 320 -21.72 26.72 40.24
CA GLN A 320 -22.52 25.72 39.53
C GLN A 320 -21.72 24.57 38.88
N TYR A 321 -20.43 24.73 38.65
CA TYR A 321 -19.53 23.70 38.10
C TYR A 321 -18.56 23.14 39.14
N SER A 322 -18.78 23.43 40.43
CA SER A 322 -17.95 22.90 41.51
C SER A 322 -18.16 21.39 41.61
N VAL A 323 -17.06 20.66 41.67
CA VAL A 323 -17.06 19.20 41.87
C VAL A 323 -16.31 18.94 43.17
N ASN A 324 -16.93 18.19 44.08
CA ASN A 324 -16.27 17.73 45.29
C ASN A 324 -15.54 16.41 44.98
N PRO A 325 -14.20 16.37 45.05
CA PRO A 325 -13.45 15.15 44.79
C PRO A 325 -13.79 14.00 45.75
N LEU A 326 -14.35 14.32 46.94
CA LEU A 326 -14.75 13.35 47.96
C LEU A 326 -16.15 12.75 47.74
N ASP A 327 -16.87 13.17 46.69
CA ASP A 327 -18.17 12.59 46.38
C ASP A 327 -18.02 11.12 45.99
N LEU A 328 -18.86 10.27 46.58
CA LEU A 328 -18.87 8.84 46.32
C LEU A 328 -19.74 8.51 45.10
N GLN A 329 -19.51 7.34 44.52
CA GLN A 329 -20.42 6.81 43.51
C GLN A 329 -21.85 6.70 44.06
N LEU A 330 -22.84 6.80 43.16
CA LEU A 330 -24.24 6.70 43.52
C LEU A 330 -24.51 5.44 44.34
N CYS A 331 -25.27 5.61 45.42
CA CYS A 331 -25.65 4.56 46.39
C CYS A 331 -24.50 4.00 47.24
N MET A 332 -23.28 4.54 47.16
CA MET A 332 -22.17 4.12 48.01
C MET A 332 -22.09 4.91 49.32
N ARG A 333 -21.78 4.20 50.42
CA ARG A 333 -21.54 4.80 51.74
C ARG A 333 -20.06 4.96 52.06
N HIS A 334 -19.20 4.21 51.38
CA HIS A 334 -17.75 4.22 51.54
C HIS A 334 -17.08 4.12 50.16
N PRO A 335 -15.90 4.73 49.97
CA PRO A 335 -15.16 4.63 48.72
C PRO A 335 -14.62 3.22 48.51
N PHE A 336 -14.44 2.82 47.25
CA PHE A 336 -13.63 1.64 46.93
C PHE A 336 -12.16 1.85 47.32
N GLU A 337 -11.39 0.76 47.42
CA GLU A 337 -9.97 0.82 47.78
C GLU A 337 -9.16 1.72 46.84
N TYR A 338 -9.40 1.63 45.53
CA TYR A 338 -8.72 2.47 44.54
C TYR A 338 -9.13 3.95 44.63
N GLU A 339 -10.40 4.24 44.96
CA GLU A 339 -10.89 5.61 45.18
C GLU A 339 -10.29 6.20 46.44
N ARG A 340 -10.22 5.41 47.52
CA ARG A 340 -9.55 5.81 48.75
C ARG A 340 -8.07 6.12 48.50
N ALA A 341 -7.37 5.27 47.75
CA ALA A 341 -5.97 5.51 47.38
C ALA A 341 -5.81 6.81 46.57
N TYR A 342 -6.69 7.05 45.60
CA TYR A 342 -6.74 8.30 44.84
C TYR A 342 -6.93 9.52 45.76
N LEU A 343 -7.90 9.46 46.69
CA LEU A 343 -8.19 10.55 47.62
C LEU A 343 -7.02 10.86 48.54
N VAL A 344 -6.37 9.83 49.08
CA VAL A 344 -5.16 10.00 49.90
C VAL A 344 -4.07 10.69 49.08
N ASN A 345 -3.81 10.23 47.85
CA ASN A 345 -2.79 10.84 46.99
C ASN A 345 -3.11 12.30 46.65
N LEU A 346 -4.37 12.61 46.34
CA LEU A 346 -4.82 13.97 46.05
C LEU A 346 -4.62 14.90 47.27
N LEU A 347 -5.05 14.46 48.45
CA LEU A 347 -4.88 15.23 49.68
C LEU A 347 -3.41 15.40 50.05
N CYS A 348 -2.60 14.36 49.88
CA CYS A 348 -1.14 14.47 50.05
C CYS A 348 -0.56 15.51 49.09
N LEU A 349 -0.90 15.49 47.80
CA LEU A 349 -0.40 16.48 46.83
C LEU A 349 -0.80 17.92 47.18
N ILE A 350 -2.03 18.13 47.68
CA ILE A 350 -2.52 19.47 48.06
C ILE A 350 -1.90 19.95 49.38
N CYS A 351 -1.69 19.04 50.34
CA CYS A 351 -1.24 19.38 51.69
C CYS A 351 0.29 19.26 51.88
N THR A 352 1.01 18.71 50.91
CA THR A 352 2.48 18.69 50.96
C THR A 352 3.00 20.10 50.66
N PRO A 353 3.79 20.72 51.55
CA PRO A 353 4.39 22.02 51.29
C PRO A 353 5.26 21.96 50.03
N ASP A 354 5.30 23.03 49.25
CA ASP A 354 6.28 23.18 48.17
C ASP A 354 7.69 23.09 48.79
N GLY A 355 8.44 22.06 48.40
CA GLY A 355 9.83 21.82 48.79
C GLY A 355 10.80 22.53 47.86
#